data_AF-A0AAD7CEY0-F1
#
_entry.id   AF-A0AAD7CEY0-F1
#
_cell.length_a   1.000
_cell.length_b   1.000
_cell.length_c   1.000
_cell.angle_alpha   90.00
_cell.angle_beta   90.00
_cell.angle_gamma   90.00
#
_symmetry.space_group_name_H-M   'P 1'
#
loop_
_entity.id
_entity.type
_entity.pdbx_description
1 polymer ?
#
loop_
_entity_poly.entity_id
_entity_poly.type
_entity_poly.pdbx_seq_one_letter_code
_entity_poly.pdbx_strand_id
1 'polypeptide(L)'
;MIPSVQTFCVAHAIPFHIQLCGSVPSLREFYGQEGPRKRQGAVAIIRVFLVRQIYVEITGRETWRSITVGEGHVNPLPPVGLDEPSQGDVAVDWEGTVRCENDITSGTFSIGHLTVKDFIMLAVTPASSSHLLPVQHGQPIRLVTDSWEEQGQVHPRDR
;
A
#
# COMPACT_ATOMS: atom_id res chain seq x y z
N MET A 1 -16.12 17.95 7.71
CA MET A 1 -15.75 16.63 8.28
C MET A 1 -15.90 15.62 7.15
N ILE A 2 -14.81 15.24 6.50
CA ILE A 2 -14.83 14.28 5.39
C ILE A 2 -14.42 12.94 6.00
N PRO A 3 -15.17 11.84 5.82
CA PRO A 3 -14.80 10.57 6.43
C PRO A 3 -13.41 10.14 5.94
N SER A 4 -12.54 9.76 6.88
CA SER A 4 -11.13 9.42 6.70
C SER A 4 -10.87 8.07 6.02
N VAL A 5 -11.92 7.40 5.52
CA VAL A 5 -11.83 6.09 4.87
C VAL A 5 -11.71 6.29 3.37
N GLN A 6 -10.55 5.95 2.82
CA GLN A 6 -10.32 5.95 1.39
C GLN A 6 -11.13 4.81 0.75
N THR A 7 -12.10 5.18 -0.11
CA THR A 7 -13.02 4.24 -0.76
C THR A 7 -12.64 4.12 -2.24
N PHE A 8 -12.46 2.89 -2.72
CA PHE A 8 -11.98 2.59 -4.06
C PHE A 8 -12.83 1.53 -4.75
N CYS A 9 -13.01 1.65 -6.06
CA CYS A 9 -13.67 0.62 -6.86
C CYS A 9 -12.73 -0.59 -7.05
N VAL A 10 -13.25 -1.82 -6.91
CA VAL A 10 -12.49 -3.06 -7.12
C VAL A 10 -11.89 -3.15 -8.53
N ALA A 11 -12.56 -2.55 -9.51
CA ALA A 11 -12.12 -2.55 -10.91
C ALA A 11 -11.00 -1.53 -11.20
N HIS A 12 -10.75 -0.57 -10.29
CA HIS A 12 -9.84 0.54 -10.54
C HIS A 12 -8.48 0.33 -9.87
N ALA A 13 -7.44 0.84 -10.52
CA ALA A 13 -6.14 0.98 -9.92
C ALA A 13 -6.14 2.10 -8.89
N ILE A 14 -5.55 1.83 -7.73
CA ILE A 14 -5.44 2.75 -6.60
C ILE A 14 -4.03 3.36 -6.62
N PRO A 15 -3.90 4.67 -6.85
CA PRO A 15 -2.60 5.33 -6.79
C PRO A 15 -2.12 5.43 -5.35
N PHE A 16 -0.82 5.32 -5.14
CA PHE A 16 -0.18 5.54 -3.86
C PHE A 16 1.15 6.27 -4.01
N HIS A 17 1.59 6.88 -2.92
CA HIS A 17 2.91 7.48 -2.77
C HIS A 17 3.54 6.97 -1.48
N ILE A 18 4.83 6.67 -1.52
CA ILE A 18 5.61 6.20 -0.38
C ILE A 18 6.76 7.18 -0.19
N GLN A 19 6.91 7.65 1.04
CA GLN A 19 8.05 8.46 1.46
C GLN A 19 8.72 7.77 2.64
N LEU A 20 9.99 7.45 2.51
CA LEU A 20 10.82 6.91 3.60
C LEU A 20 11.80 8.00 4.03
N CYS A 21 11.68 8.43 5.28
CA CYS A 21 12.54 9.46 5.87
C CYS A 21 13.51 8.85 6.88
N GLY A 22 14.73 9.37 6.91
CA GLY A 22 15.67 9.09 7.99
C GLY A 22 17.06 9.64 7.72
N SER A 23 17.97 9.38 8.64
CA SER A 23 19.35 9.80 8.50
C SER A 23 20.01 9.14 7.27
N VAL A 24 20.94 9.87 6.63
CA VAL A 24 21.71 9.33 5.48
C VAL A 24 22.39 7.99 5.80
N PRO A 25 23.02 7.77 6.98
CA PRO A 25 23.56 6.47 7.34
C PRO A 25 22.52 5.35 7.34
N SER A 26 21.32 5.59 7.92
CA SER A 26 20.25 4.60 7.97
C SER A 26 19.72 4.26 6.58
N LEU A 27 19.52 5.25 5.71
CA LEU A 27 19.07 5.01 4.34
C LEU A 27 20.13 4.27 3.51
N ARG A 28 21.42 4.57 3.69
CA ARG A 28 22.51 3.78 3.06
C ARG A 28 22.52 2.35 3.57
N GLU A 29 22.32 2.14 4.86
CA GLU A 29 22.25 0.80 5.44
C GLU A 29 21.03 0.02 4.91
N PHE A 30 19.90 0.70 4.71
CA PHE A 30 18.69 0.12 4.14
C PHE A 30 18.94 -0.48 2.76
N TYR A 31 19.55 0.27 1.84
CA TYR A 31 19.87 -0.23 0.49
C TYR A 31 21.03 -1.22 0.44
N GLY A 32 21.84 -1.30 1.51
CA GLY A 32 23.07 -2.06 1.57
C GLY A 32 24.30 -1.22 1.17
N GLN A 33 25.43 -1.47 1.83
CA GLN A 33 26.66 -0.73 1.56
C GLN A 33 27.32 -1.20 0.25
N GLU A 34 27.65 -0.25 -0.63
CA GLU A 34 28.55 -0.48 -1.77
C GLU A 34 30.00 -0.60 -1.28
N GLY A 35 30.36 -1.76 -0.74
CA GLY A 35 31.76 -2.10 -0.46
C GLY A 35 32.50 -2.52 -1.74
N PRO A 36 33.84 -2.32 -1.84
CA PRO A 36 34.63 -2.70 -3.03
C PRO A 36 34.67 -4.21 -3.32
N ARG A 37 34.14 -5.03 -2.41
CA ARG A 37 33.92 -6.47 -2.62
C ARG A 37 32.44 -6.66 -2.95
N LYS A 38 32.14 -6.78 -4.25
CA LYS A 38 30.87 -7.26 -4.80
C LYS A 38 30.51 -8.64 -4.24
N ARG A 39 29.98 -8.69 -3.01
CA ARG A 39 29.09 -9.77 -2.62
C ARG A 39 27.71 -9.33 -3.12
N GLN A 40 27.13 -10.11 -4.01
CA GLN A 40 25.77 -9.97 -4.52
C GLN A 40 24.76 -10.11 -3.36
N GLY A 41 24.72 -9.15 -2.45
CA GLY A 41 23.69 -9.05 -1.43
C GLY A 41 22.40 -8.58 -2.10
N ALA A 42 21.27 -9.18 -1.71
CA ALA A 42 19.97 -8.74 -2.19
C ALA A 42 19.73 -7.28 -1.79
N VAL A 43 19.37 -6.45 -2.76
CA VAL A 43 18.98 -5.05 -2.57
C VAL A 43 17.72 -4.98 -1.71
N ALA A 44 17.50 -3.86 -1.03
CA ALA A 44 16.24 -3.59 -0.35
C ALA A 44 15.02 -3.81 -1.25
N ILE A 45 13.93 -4.30 -0.67
CA ILE A 45 12.69 -4.61 -1.36
C ILE A 45 11.56 -3.81 -0.73
N ILE A 46 10.83 -3.07 -1.56
CA ILE A 46 9.59 -2.37 -1.18
C ILE A 46 8.45 -2.98 -1.98
N ARG A 47 7.40 -3.39 -1.29
CA ARG A 47 6.20 -3.98 -1.89
C ARG A 47 4.96 -3.27 -1.39
N VAL A 48 4.02 -3.05 -2.29
CA VAL A 48 2.65 -2.65 -1.98
C VAL A 48 1.72 -3.73 -2.53
N PHE A 49 0.77 -4.16 -1.72
CA PHE A 49 -0.21 -5.19 -2.10
C PHE A 49 -1.50 -5.01 -1.32
N LEU A 50 -2.61 -5.55 -1.84
CA LEU A 50 -3.90 -5.52 -1.19
C LEU A 50 -4.09 -6.79 -0.37
N VAL A 51 -4.53 -6.64 0.87
CA VAL A 51 -4.89 -7.76 1.75
C VAL A 51 -6.35 -7.66 2.14
N ARG A 52 -7.06 -8.77 1.97
CA ARG A 52 -8.41 -8.98 2.48
C ARG A 52 -8.36 -9.84 3.73
N GLN A 53 -8.90 -9.29 4.81
CA GLN A 53 -9.17 -10.00 6.05
C GLN A 53 -10.63 -10.43 6.09
N ILE A 54 -10.86 -11.74 6.14
CA ILE A 54 -12.16 -12.35 6.28
C ILE A 54 -12.27 -12.86 7.71
N TYR A 55 -13.14 -12.26 8.50
CA TYR A 55 -13.47 -12.67 9.86
C TYR A 55 -14.83 -13.35 9.86
N VAL A 56 -14.92 -14.51 10.52
CA VAL A 56 -16.12 -15.32 10.63
C VAL A 56 -16.31 -15.74 12.08
N GLU A 57 -17.52 -15.57 12.61
CA GLU A 57 -17.95 -16.09 13.90
C GLU A 57 -19.03 -17.17 13.69
N ILE A 58 -18.80 -18.39 14.17
CA ILE A 58 -19.80 -19.45 14.11
C ILE A 58 -19.95 -20.03 15.52
N THR A 59 -21.14 -19.97 16.09
CA THR A 59 -21.44 -20.55 17.41
C THR A 59 -20.51 -20.06 18.52
N GLY A 60 -20.17 -18.76 18.52
CA GLY A 60 -19.26 -18.14 19.49
C GLY A 60 -17.77 -18.48 19.28
N ARG A 61 -17.42 -19.14 18.17
CA ARG A 61 -16.03 -19.36 17.75
C ARG A 61 -15.68 -18.41 16.63
N GLU A 62 -14.61 -17.65 16.85
CA GLU A 62 -14.08 -16.72 15.88
C GLU A 62 -12.96 -17.36 15.08
N THR A 63 -12.94 -17.12 13.77
CA THR A 63 -11.82 -17.45 12.89
C THR A 63 -11.59 -16.29 11.93
N TRP A 64 -10.35 -16.08 11.53
CA TRP A 64 -10.04 -15.11 10.50
C TRP A 64 -8.99 -15.64 9.55
N ARG A 65 -9.03 -15.14 8.31
CA ARG A 65 -8.06 -15.45 7.27
C ARG A 65 -7.66 -14.15 6.58
N SER A 66 -6.36 -13.98 6.35
CA SER A 66 -5.84 -12.98 5.43
C SER A 66 -5.49 -13.62 4.10
N ILE A 67 -5.87 -12.96 3.00
CA ILE A 67 -5.47 -13.33 1.65
C ILE A 67 -4.97 -12.10 0.91
N THR A 68 -3.96 -12.27 0.07
CA THR A 68 -3.57 -11.23 -0.89
C THR A 68 -4.58 -11.23 -2.02
N VAL A 69 -5.08 -10.05 -2.39
CA VAL A 69 -6.13 -9.88 -3.42
C VAL A 69 -5.67 -8.95 -4.54
N GLY A 70 -4.40 -8.58 -4.58
CA GLY A 70 -3.83 -7.69 -5.57
C GLY A 70 -2.39 -7.33 -5.26
N GLU A 71 -1.55 -7.22 -6.30
CA GLU A 71 -0.16 -6.74 -6.18
C GLU A 71 -0.02 -5.37 -6.84
N GLY A 72 0.86 -4.54 -6.26
CA GLY A 72 1.12 -3.18 -6.71
C GLY A 72 2.44 -3.07 -7.46
N HIS A 73 2.47 -2.15 -8.41
CA HIS A 73 3.70 -1.69 -9.04
C HIS A 73 4.26 -0.49 -8.27
N VAL A 74 5.53 -0.58 -7.88
CA VAL A 74 6.24 0.48 -7.14
C VAL A 74 7.38 0.99 -8.02
N ASN A 75 7.42 2.29 -8.26
CA ASN A 75 8.42 2.95 -9.09
C ASN A 75 9.20 3.96 -8.23
N PRO A 76 10.54 3.91 -8.18
CA PRO A 76 11.33 4.91 -7.48
C PRO A 76 11.25 6.25 -8.19
N LEU A 77 11.14 7.33 -7.42
CA LEU A 77 11.22 8.69 -7.91
C LEU A 77 12.64 9.25 -7.74
N PRO A 78 13.12 10.08 -8.67
CA PRO A 78 14.39 10.77 -8.51
C PRO A 78 14.31 11.75 -7.32
N PRO A 79 15.39 11.90 -6.52
CA PRO A 79 15.42 12.85 -5.41
C PRO A 79 15.14 14.27 -5.91
N VAL A 80 14.17 14.96 -5.31
CA VAL A 80 13.81 16.34 -5.68
C VAL A 80 14.76 17.29 -4.95
N GLY A 81 15.58 18.04 -5.71
CA GLY A 81 16.34 19.21 -5.24
C GLY A 81 17.22 18.97 -4.02
N LEU A 82 18.48 18.54 -4.24
CA LEU A 82 19.51 18.58 -3.20
C LEU A 82 19.94 20.04 -2.96
N ASP A 83 19.13 20.82 -2.25
CA ASP A 83 19.73 21.89 -1.45
C ASP A 83 20.64 21.20 -0.43
N GLU A 84 21.87 21.70 -0.29
CA GLU A 84 22.95 21.15 0.54
C GLU A 84 22.42 20.39 1.76
N PRO A 85 22.82 19.12 1.99
CA PRO A 85 22.30 18.34 3.09
C PRO A 85 22.68 19.02 4.41
N SER A 86 21.77 19.84 4.92
CA SER A 86 21.73 20.18 6.33
C SER A 86 21.73 18.85 7.10
N GLN A 87 22.35 18.82 8.28
CA GLN A 87 22.56 17.62 9.12
C GLN A 87 21.27 16.84 9.53
N GLY A 88 20.13 17.09 8.90
CA GLY A 88 18.84 16.46 9.17
C GLY A 88 18.55 15.20 8.35
N ASP A 89 17.32 14.73 8.49
CA ASP A 89 16.79 13.58 7.78
C ASP A 89 16.60 13.86 6.29
N VAL A 90 16.87 12.85 5.47
CA VAL A 90 16.61 12.86 4.03
C VAL A 90 15.40 11.99 3.74
N ALA A 91 14.65 12.33 2.69
CA ALA A 91 13.53 11.55 2.19
C ALA A 91 13.89 10.89 0.86
N VAL A 92 13.42 9.66 0.67
CA VAL A 92 13.40 8.97 -0.62
C VAL A 92 11.98 8.57 -0.94
N ASP A 93 11.60 8.74 -2.20
CA ASP A 93 10.20 8.69 -2.63
C ASP A 93 9.95 7.62 -3.69
N TRP A 94 8.75 7.04 -3.65
CA TRP A 94 8.23 6.15 -4.67
C TRP A 94 6.79 6.49 -4.97
N GLU A 95 6.38 6.20 -6.20
CA GLU A 95 4.98 6.23 -6.61
C GLU A 95 4.57 4.90 -7.21
N GLY A 96 3.27 4.69 -7.33
CA GLY A 96 2.79 3.46 -7.91
C GLY A 96 1.29 3.33 -7.91
N THR A 97 0.86 2.16 -8.36
CA THR A 97 -0.55 1.79 -8.39
C THR A 97 -0.71 0.35 -7.93
N VAL A 98 -1.75 0.09 -7.14
CA VAL A 98 -2.17 -1.26 -6.75
C VAL A 98 -3.59 -1.51 -7.22
N ARG A 99 -3.88 -2.72 -7.71
CA ARG A 99 -5.23 -3.08 -8.17
C ARG A 99 -5.61 -4.45 -7.65
N CYS A 100 -6.91 -4.70 -7.52
CA CYS A 100 -7.39 -6.04 -7.23
C CYS A 100 -7.10 -6.99 -8.41
N GLU A 101 -6.95 -8.27 -8.11
CA GLU A 101 -7.00 -9.34 -9.11
C GLU A 101 -8.38 -9.42 -9.76
N ASN A 102 -8.44 -9.92 -11.00
CA ASN A 102 -9.66 -9.87 -11.81
C ASN A 102 -10.78 -10.80 -11.29
N ASP A 103 -10.47 -11.75 -10.41
CA ASP A 103 -11.41 -12.66 -9.76
C ASP A 103 -12.06 -12.06 -8.51
N ILE A 104 -11.60 -10.89 -8.06
CA ILE A 104 -12.16 -10.17 -6.92
C ILE A 104 -13.37 -9.36 -7.36
N THR A 105 -14.56 -9.89 -7.11
CA THR A 105 -15.85 -9.31 -7.54
C THR A 105 -16.67 -8.67 -6.43
N SER A 106 -16.18 -8.71 -5.20
CA SER A 106 -16.91 -8.23 -4.02
C SER A 106 -16.06 -7.26 -3.20
N GLY A 107 -16.72 -6.25 -2.65
CA GLY A 107 -16.08 -5.22 -1.83
C GLY A 107 -16.00 -5.57 -0.34
N THR A 108 -15.68 -4.56 0.46
CA THR A 108 -15.70 -4.60 1.93
C THR A 108 -17.14 -4.65 2.42
N PHE A 109 -17.48 -5.57 3.33
CA PHE A 109 -18.80 -5.64 3.95
C PHE A 109 -18.75 -6.25 5.35
N SER A 110 -19.83 -6.06 6.12
CA SER A 110 -19.98 -6.62 7.45
C SER A 110 -21.44 -7.00 7.65
N ILE A 111 -21.71 -8.29 7.84
CA ILE A 111 -23.06 -8.84 8.03
C ILE A 111 -23.02 -9.78 9.23
N GLY A 112 -23.36 -9.24 10.41
CA GLY A 112 -23.37 -9.98 11.67
C GLY A 112 -22.03 -10.68 11.93
N HIS A 113 -22.04 -11.99 11.75
CA HIS A 113 -20.90 -12.87 12.02
C HIS A 113 -19.89 -13.00 10.87
N LEU A 114 -20.10 -12.36 9.72
CA LEU A 114 -19.15 -12.37 8.61
C LEU A 114 -18.71 -10.93 8.31
N THR A 115 -17.40 -10.69 8.37
CA THR A 115 -16.80 -9.39 8.08
C THR A 115 -15.67 -9.54 7.09
N VAL A 116 -15.67 -8.70 6.05
CA VAL A 116 -14.60 -8.57 5.07
C VAL A 116 -14.03 -7.17 5.19
N LYS A 117 -12.75 -7.06 5.54
CA LYS A 117 -11.97 -5.81 5.60
C LYS A 117 -10.83 -5.85 4.61
N ASP A 118 -10.55 -4.71 3.98
CA ASP A 118 -9.50 -4.58 2.98
C ASP A 118 -8.44 -3.56 3.43
N PHE A 119 -7.18 -3.84 3.11
CA PHE A 119 -6.03 -3.01 3.48
C PHE A 119 -5.08 -2.86 2.29
N ILE A 120 -4.50 -1.67 2.14
CA ILE A 120 -3.26 -1.50 1.38
C ILE A 120 -2.11 -1.80 2.34
N MET A 121 -1.34 -2.82 2.04
CA MET A 121 -0.16 -3.22 2.82
C MET A 121 1.10 -2.69 2.15
N LEU A 122 1.87 -1.89 2.89
CA LEU A 122 3.26 -1.57 2.58
C LEU A 122 4.17 -2.55 3.34
N ALA A 123 5.05 -3.24 2.64
CA ALA A 123 6.10 -4.06 3.22
C ALA A 123 7.47 -3.58 2.75
N VAL A 124 8.35 -3.31 3.71
CA VAL A 124 9.70 -2.81 3.49
C VAL A 124 10.67 -3.81 4.09
N THR A 125 11.48 -4.43 3.24
CA THR A 125 12.53 -5.39 3.63
C THR A 125 13.89 -4.77 3.32
N PRO A 126 14.70 -4.43 4.34
CA PRO A 126 16.05 -3.94 4.15
C PRO A 126 16.95 -4.95 3.40
N ALA A 127 18.04 -4.46 2.83
CA ALA A 127 19.06 -5.32 2.22
C ALA A 127 19.56 -6.35 3.24
N SER A 128 19.93 -7.56 2.79
CA SER A 128 20.34 -8.65 3.69
C SER A 128 21.60 -8.35 4.52
N SER A 129 22.37 -7.33 4.13
CA SER A 129 23.54 -6.83 4.86
C SER A 129 23.19 -5.81 5.96
N SER A 130 21.94 -5.37 6.05
CA SER A 130 21.45 -4.36 6.98
C SER A 130 21.13 -4.97 8.36
N HIS A 131 21.29 -4.20 9.44
CA HIS A 131 20.75 -4.52 10.76
C HIS A 131 19.32 -4.02 10.97
N LEU A 132 18.77 -3.29 9.99
CA LEU A 132 17.40 -2.83 10.04
C LEU A 132 16.43 -4.01 9.95
N LEU A 133 15.32 -3.90 10.68
CA LEU A 133 14.27 -4.92 10.68
C LEU A 133 13.28 -4.69 9.53
N PRO A 134 12.74 -5.75 8.93
CA PRO A 134 11.60 -5.62 8.02
C PRO A 134 10.40 -4.99 8.73
N VAL A 135 9.68 -4.12 8.01
CA VAL A 135 8.50 -3.42 8.52
C VAL A 135 7.32 -3.68 7.60
N GLN A 136 6.14 -3.85 8.20
CA GLN A 136 4.86 -3.87 7.49
C GLN A 136 3.91 -2.84 8.09
N HIS A 137 3.23 -2.10 7.22
CA HIS A 137 2.22 -1.12 7.59
C HIS A 137 0.95 -1.36 6.77
N GLY A 138 -0.20 -1.44 7.45
CA GLY A 138 -1.50 -1.65 6.81
C GLY A 138 -2.36 -0.40 6.91
N GLN A 139 -2.70 0.19 5.77
CA GLN A 139 -3.66 1.28 5.68
C GLN A 139 -5.05 0.70 5.36
N PRO A 140 -6.04 0.83 6.26
CA PRO A 140 -7.39 0.33 6.01
C PRO A 140 -8.05 1.13 4.88
N ILE A 141 -8.72 0.42 3.97
CA ILE A 141 -9.46 0.98 2.85
C ILE A 141 -10.86 0.35 2.78
N ARG A 142 -11.73 0.94 1.94
CA ARG A 142 -13.02 0.34 1.58
C ARG A 142 -13.02 0.05 0.09
N LEU A 143 -13.17 -1.22 -0.27
CA LEU A 143 -13.41 -1.62 -1.66
C LEU A 143 -14.91 -1.67 -1.94
N VAL A 144 -15.34 -1.14 -3.09
CA VAL A 144 -16.73 -1.15 -3.57
C VAL A 144 -16.80 -1.69 -5.00
N THR A 145 -17.97 -2.18 -5.42
CA THR A 145 -18.17 -2.78 -6.75
C THR A 145 -18.26 -1.74 -7.86
N ASP A 146 -18.89 -0.60 -7.58
CA ASP A 146 -19.21 0.40 -8.58
C ASP A 146 -18.49 1.72 -8.26
N SER A 147 -17.80 2.29 -9.26
CA SER A 147 -17.40 3.68 -9.19
C SER A 147 -18.62 4.55 -9.40
N TRP A 148 -18.90 5.46 -8.46
CA TRP A 148 -19.87 6.51 -8.71
C TRP A 148 -19.31 7.45 -9.78
N GLU A 149 -19.76 7.28 -11.02
CA GLU A 149 -19.57 8.26 -12.08
C GLU A 149 -20.77 9.21 -12.03
N GLU A 150 -20.54 10.50 -11.79
CA GLU A 150 -21.57 11.52 -11.95
C GLU A 150 -21.89 11.61 -13.45
N GLN A 151 -22.81 10.75 -13.90
CA GLN A 151 -23.33 10.83 -15.26
C GLN A 151 -23.99 12.21 -15.36
N GLY A 152 -23.45 13.07 -16.22
CA GLY A 152 -23.97 14.40 -16.56
C GLY A 152 -25.34 14.38 -17.25
N GLN A 153 -26.22 13.47 -16.85
CA GLN A 153 -27.59 13.37 -17.30
C GLN A 153 -28.39 14.47 -16.61
N VAL A 154 -28.35 15.66 -17.22
CA VAL A 154 -29.30 16.73 -16.92
C VAL A 154 -30.70 16.12 -17.05
N HIS A 155 -31.49 16.20 -15.98
CA HIS A 155 -32.84 15.63 -15.97
C HIS A 155 -33.63 16.26 -17.13
N PRO A 156 -34.41 15.51 -17.93
CA PRO A 156 -35.17 16.05 -19.06
C PRO A 156 -36.26 17.07 -18.70
N ARG A 157 -36.34 17.52 -17.43
CA ARG A 157 -37.20 18.61 -16.96
C ARG A 157 -36.45 19.92 -16.70
N ASP A 158 -35.13 19.95 -16.88
CA ASP A 158 -34.30 21.15 -16.79
C ASP A 158 -33.95 21.72 -18.18
N ARG A 159 -34.77 21.39 -19.20
CA ARG A 159 -34.74 21.98 -20.56
C ARG A 159 -36.00 22.80 -20.82
#